data_AF-A0A0D6MD48-F1
#
_entry.id   AF-A0A0D6MD48-F1
#
_cell.length_a   1.000
_cell.length_b   1.000
_cell.length_c   1.000
_cell.angle_alpha   90.00
_cell.angle_beta   90.00
_cell.angle_gamma   90.00
#
_symmetry.space_group_name_H-M   'P 1'
#
loop_
_entity.id
_entity.type
_entity.pdbx_description
1 polymer ?
#
loop_
_entity_poly.entity_id
_entity_poly.type
_entity_poly.pdbx_seq_one_letter_code
_entity_poly.pdbx_strand_id
1 'polypeptide(L)'
;MFRLVVVTAAVSLVLVSAFKLEDFPQQYRELMPEQVKVFITGLTAQEQATMKEVHENFHSYKSDEEVVAAIKAKSPELAAKFENFESWIKGKAAALGPEARGYFDTLHENARRIRGKFYAGQTPSSAELKQAMLEEITKYKALSSAGKADFQKQFPILAGLLTNDEVYKHIQALN
;
A
#
# COMPACT_ATOMS: atom_id res chain seq x y z
N MET A 1 10.67 7.26 6.78
CA MET A 1 9.91 7.17 5.51
C MET A 1 10.31 5.97 4.65
N PHE A 2 11.60 5.58 4.56
CA PHE A 2 12.08 4.38 3.82
C PHE A 2 11.44 3.02 4.20
N ARG A 3 10.83 2.98 5.37
CA ARG A 3 10.40 1.76 6.03
C ARG A 3 8.88 1.58 5.92
N LEU A 4 8.20 2.69 5.67
CA LEU A 4 6.75 2.80 5.67
C LEU A 4 6.14 2.26 4.38
N VAL A 5 6.72 2.58 3.22
CA VAL A 5 6.21 2.11 1.94
C VAL A 5 6.50 0.62 1.78
N VAL A 6 7.70 0.16 2.14
CA VAL A 6 8.10 -1.26 2.03
C VAL A 6 7.19 -2.16 2.86
N VAL A 7 6.87 -1.77 4.10
CA VAL A 7 5.99 -2.58 4.94
C VAL A 7 4.52 -2.42 4.54
N THR A 8 4.04 -1.22 4.17
CA THR A 8 2.67 -1.08 3.62
C THR A 8 2.52 -1.94 2.36
N ALA A 9 3.49 -1.84 1.44
CA ALA A 9 3.58 -2.65 0.26
C ALA A 9 3.65 -4.14 0.62
N ALA A 10 4.47 -4.59 1.57
CA ALA A 10 4.53 -6.00 1.97
C ALA A 10 3.23 -6.49 2.64
N VAL A 11 2.57 -5.70 3.50
CA VAL A 11 1.27 -6.05 4.12
C VAL A 11 0.18 -6.13 3.06
N SER A 12 0.10 -5.12 2.18
CA SER A 12 -0.88 -5.05 1.10
C SER A 12 -0.58 -6.06 0.00
N LEU A 13 0.69 -6.35 -0.29
CA LEU A 13 1.14 -7.28 -1.33
C LEU A 13 1.19 -8.72 -0.86
N VAL A 14 1.12 -9.04 0.43
CA VAL A 14 0.85 -10.42 0.87
C VAL A 14 -0.62 -10.77 0.60
N LEU A 15 -1.53 -9.82 0.82
CA LEU A 15 -2.92 -9.94 0.35
C LEU A 15 -2.98 -10.06 -1.19
N VAL A 16 -2.06 -9.41 -1.93
CA VAL A 16 -1.96 -9.47 -3.41
C VAL A 16 -1.03 -10.58 -3.92
N SER A 17 -0.24 -11.27 -3.10
CA SER A 17 0.66 -12.35 -3.57
C SER A 17 -0.11 -13.63 -3.94
N ALA A 18 -1.40 -13.68 -3.56
CA ALA A 18 -2.38 -14.60 -4.11
C ALA A 18 -3.01 -14.11 -5.43
N PHE A 19 -2.81 -12.85 -5.80
CA PHE A 19 -3.37 -12.17 -6.97
C PHE A 19 -2.30 -12.00 -8.05
N LYS A 20 -2.48 -12.69 -9.17
CA LYS A 20 -1.80 -12.41 -10.42
C LYS A 20 -2.25 -11.05 -10.96
N LEU A 21 -1.46 -10.47 -11.86
CA LEU A 21 -1.87 -9.25 -12.57
C LEU A 21 -3.26 -9.42 -13.21
N GLU A 22 -3.57 -10.62 -13.70
CA GLU A 22 -4.84 -11.02 -14.30
C GLU A 22 -6.05 -10.91 -13.37
N ASP A 23 -5.84 -11.03 -12.05
CA ASP A 23 -6.91 -10.98 -11.05
C ASP A 23 -7.39 -9.54 -10.79
N PHE A 24 -6.67 -8.54 -11.29
CA PHE A 24 -7.13 -7.15 -11.28
C PHE A 24 -8.12 -6.90 -12.43
N PRO A 25 -9.26 -6.23 -12.17
CA PRO A 25 -10.17 -5.78 -13.22
C PRO A 25 -9.42 -4.97 -14.30
N GLN A 26 -9.82 -5.12 -15.56
CA GLN A 26 -9.11 -4.55 -16.72
C GLN A 26 -8.86 -3.03 -16.55
N GLN A 27 -9.85 -2.29 -16.08
CA GLN A 27 -9.74 -0.85 -15.81
C GLN A 27 -8.58 -0.48 -14.87
N TYR A 28 -8.24 -1.34 -13.90
CA TYR A 28 -7.13 -1.09 -12.97
C TYR A 28 -5.80 -1.53 -13.57
N ARG A 29 -5.78 -2.59 -14.39
CA ARG A 29 -4.58 -3.01 -15.13
C ARG A 29 -4.12 -1.96 -16.13
N GLU A 30 -5.05 -1.27 -16.78
CA GLU A 30 -4.75 -0.19 -17.74
C GLU A 30 -4.17 1.05 -17.06
N LEU A 31 -4.65 1.37 -15.85
CA LEU A 31 -4.14 2.48 -15.04
C LEU A 31 -2.83 2.15 -14.30
N MET A 32 -2.40 0.89 -14.33
CA MET A 32 -1.26 0.43 -13.56
C MET A 32 0.06 0.92 -14.18
N PRO A 33 0.88 1.72 -13.45
CA PRO A 33 2.19 2.11 -13.95
C PRO A 33 3.08 0.90 -14.15
N GLU A 34 3.99 1.00 -15.12
CA GLU A 34 4.88 -0.10 -15.50
C GLU A 34 5.70 -0.62 -14.31
N GLN A 35 6.17 0.28 -13.44
CA GLN A 35 6.90 -0.10 -12.23
C GLN A 35 6.07 -0.95 -11.26
N VAL A 36 4.74 -0.77 -11.21
CA VAL A 36 3.86 -1.62 -10.39
C VAL A 36 3.70 -2.99 -11.06
N LYS A 37 3.56 -3.04 -12.39
CA LYS A 37 3.50 -4.31 -13.14
C LYS A 37 4.79 -5.11 -12.95
N VAL A 38 5.94 -4.48 -13.19
CA VAL A 38 7.27 -5.06 -13.00
C VAL A 38 7.45 -5.54 -11.56
N PHE A 39 6.97 -4.80 -10.57
CA PHE A 39 7.03 -5.24 -9.19
C PHE A 39 6.18 -6.49 -8.97
N ILE A 40 4.92 -6.53 -9.41
CA ILE A 40 4.02 -7.68 -9.21
C ILE A 40 4.50 -8.92 -9.96
N THR A 41 4.86 -8.79 -11.25
CA THR A 41 5.27 -9.91 -12.10
C THR A 41 6.72 -10.33 -11.87
N GLY A 42 7.55 -9.45 -11.31
CA GLY A 42 8.95 -9.70 -11.03
C GLY A 42 9.22 -10.51 -9.76
N LEU A 43 8.19 -10.88 -8.98
CA LEU A 43 8.34 -11.69 -7.78
C LEU A 43 8.34 -13.18 -8.12
N THR A 44 9.39 -13.87 -7.70
CA THR A 44 9.47 -15.33 -7.76
C THR A 44 8.57 -15.98 -6.70
N ALA A 45 8.26 -17.27 -6.89
CA ALA A 45 7.50 -18.04 -5.89
C ALA A 45 8.17 -18.04 -4.50
N GLN A 46 9.51 -18.07 -4.46
CA GLN A 46 10.27 -18.03 -3.20
C GLN A 46 10.14 -16.67 -2.50
N GLU A 47 10.18 -15.59 -3.26
CA GLU A 47 9.99 -14.23 -2.72
C GLU A 47 8.56 -14.03 -2.21
N GLN A 48 7.56 -14.55 -2.92
CA GLN A 48 6.16 -14.57 -2.46
C GLN A 48 6.01 -15.36 -1.15
N ALA A 49 6.61 -16.54 -1.05
CA ALA A 49 6.63 -17.32 0.18
C ALA A 49 7.31 -16.57 1.34
N THR A 50 8.41 -15.88 1.06
CA THR A 50 9.13 -15.06 2.05
C THR A 50 8.25 -13.93 2.57
N MET A 51 7.54 -13.21 1.70
CA MET A 51 6.61 -12.17 2.12
C MET A 51 5.48 -12.73 2.98
N LYS A 52 4.90 -13.88 2.60
CA LYS A 52 3.83 -14.54 3.34
C LYS A 52 4.29 -14.93 4.75
N GLU A 53 5.45 -15.57 4.87
CA GLU A 53 6.03 -15.95 6.16
C GLU A 53 6.26 -14.72 7.04
N VAL A 54 6.82 -13.65 6.48
CA VAL A 54 7.05 -12.39 7.21
C VAL A 54 5.72 -11.80 7.71
N HIS A 55 4.66 -11.83 6.90
CA HIS A 55 3.34 -11.35 7.31
C HIS A 55 2.72 -12.16 8.45
N GLU A 56 2.76 -13.49 8.36
CA GLU A 56 2.25 -14.39 9.42
C GLU A 56 2.96 -14.13 10.75
N ASN A 57 4.22 -13.70 10.70
CA ASN A 57 5.04 -13.35 11.86
C ASN A 57 5.02 -11.86 12.23
N PHE A 58 4.11 -11.04 11.70
CA PHE A 58 4.09 -9.60 12.02
C PHE A 58 3.98 -9.28 13.50
N HIS A 59 3.24 -10.09 14.25
CA HIS A 59 3.12 -9.97 15.70
C HIS A 59 4.44 -10.21 16.46
N SER A 60 5.43 -10.82 15.81
CA SER A 60 6.77 -11.05 16.39
C SER A 60 7.73 -9.86 16.21
N TYR A 61 7.40 -8.94 15.30
CA TYR A 61 8.21 -7.75 15.03
C TYR A 61 7.68 -6.55 15.82
N LYS A 62 8.60 -5.68 16.23
CA LYS A 62 8.29 -4.48 17.02
C LYS A 62 8.19 -3.22 16.16
N SER A 63 8.68 -3.26 14.93
CA SER A 63 8.71 -2.09 14.07
C SER A 63 8.91 -2.41 12.59
N ASP A 64 8.70 -1.39 11.74
CA ASP A 64 8.94 -1.51 10.29
C ASP A 64 10.43 -1.87 10.01
N GLU A 65 11.37 -1.44 10.87
CA GLU A 65 12.81 -1.77 10.75
C GLU A 65 13.08 -3.27 10.89
N GLU A 66 12.46 -3.91 11.87
CA GLU A 66 12.63 -5.35 12.11
C GLU A 66 12.04 -6.18 10.96
N VAL A 67 10.92 -5.75 10.39
CA VAL A 67 10.34 -6.36 9.19
C VAL A 67 11.30 -6.28 8.00
N VAL A 68 11.84 -5.08 7.72
CA VAL A 68 12.79 -4.89 6.61
C VAL A 68 14.06 -5.72 6.83
N ALA A 69 14.57 -5.78 8.07
CA ALA A 69 15.73 -6.61 8.40
C ALA A 69 15.43 -8.10 8.20
N ALA A 70 14.24 -8.57 8.58
CA ALA A 70 13.82 -9.95 8.38
C ALA A 70 13.69 -10.31 6.89
N ILE A 71 13.08 -9.43 6.08
CA ILE A 71 13.02 -9.61 4.63
C ILE A 71 14.43 -9.68 4.05
N LYS A 72 15.31 -8.74 4.41
CA LYS A 72 16.68 -8.68 3.90
C LYS A 72 17.52 -9.90 4.30
N ALA A 73 17.33 -10.44 5.50
CA ALA A 73 18.00 -11.65 5.96
C ALA A 73 17.55 -12.90 5.19
N LYS A 74 16.27 -12.99 4.83
CA LYS A 74 15.69 -14.12 4.10
C LYS A 74 15.89 -14.03 2.59
N SER A 75 15.78 -12.83 2.03
CA SER A 75 15.94 -12.56 0.60
C SER A 75 16.47 -11.13 0.38
N PRO A 76 17.80 -10.98 0.22
CA PRO A 76 18.41 -9.71 -0.14
C PRO A 76 17.89 -9.14 -1.48
N GLU A 77 17.57 -10.01 -2.43
CA GLU A 77 17.01 -9.64 -3.73
C GLU A 77 15.60 -9.04 -3.61
N LEU A 78 14.75 -9.65 -2.79
CA LEU A 78 13.42 -9.12 -2.48
C LEU A 78 13.52 -7.77 -1.78
N ALA A 79 14.44 -7.63 -0.83
CA ALA A 79 14.69 -6.34 -0.19
C ALA A 79 15.07 -5.29 -1.24
N ALA A 80 16.02 -5.57 -2.14
CA ALA A 80 16.40 -4.64 -3.20
C ALA A 80 15.23 -4.23 -4.13
N LYS A 81 14.33 -5.17 -4.46
CA LYS A 81 13.10 -4.86 -5.24
C LYS A 81 12.18 -3.90 -4.48
N PHE A 82 11.98 -4.10 -3.18
CA PHE A 82 11.22 -3.19 -2.34
C PHE A 82 11.87 -1.81 -2.22
N GLU A 83 13.19 -1.73 -2.08
CA GLU A 83 13.95 -0.47 -2.02
C GLU A 83 13.81 0.35 -3.32
N ASN A 84 13.87 -0.33 -4.47
CA ASN A 84 13.66 0.29 -5.78
C ASN A 84 12.21 0.81 -5.93
N PHE A 85 11.22 -0.04 -5.62
CA PHE A 85 9.81 0.35 -5.70
C PHE A 85 9.50 1.53 -4.80
N GLU A 86 10.05 1.55 -3.59
CA GLU A 86 9.89 2.67 -2.70
C GLU A 86 10.53 3.95 -3.23
N SER A 87 11.76 3.87 -3.74
CA SER A 87 12.45 5.04 -4.29
C SER A 87 11.60 5.70 -5.39
N TRP A 88 10.95 4.88 -6.20
CA TRP A 88 9.97 5.34 -7.20
C TRP A 88 8.73 6.01 -6.57
N ILE A 89 8.12 5.41 -5.53
CA ILE A 89 6.99 6.03 -4.81
C ILE A 89 7.38 7.36 -4.16
N LYS A 90 8.57 7.46 -3.56
CA LYS A 90 9.09 8.71 -2.99
C LYS A 90 9.28 9.79 -4.05
N GLY A 91 9.81 9.42 -5.22
CA GLY A 91 9.92 10.34 -6.36
C GLY A 91 8.57 10.90 -6.77
N LYS A 92 7.54 10.05 -6.85
CA LYS A 92 6.15 10.47 -7.11
C LYS A 92 5.59 11.39 -6.04
N ALA A 93 5.81 11.06 -4.76
CA ALA A 93 5.37 11.88 -3.64
C ALA A 93 6.08 13.24 -3.59
N ALA A 94 7.35 13.30 -3.96
CA ALA A 94 8.11 14.55 -4.06
C ALA A 94 7.62 15.46 -5.21
N ALA A 95 6.99 14.88 -6.23
CA ALA A 95 6.42 15.61 -7.36
C ALA A 95 4.98 16.11 -7.13
N LEU A 96 4.37 15.79 -5.98
CA LEU A 96 3.06 16.31 -5.60
C LEU A 96 3.14 17.77 -5.17
N GLY A 97 2.14 18.56 -5.55
CA GLY A 97 1.88 19.87 -4.99
C GLY A 97 1.45 19.81 -3.51
N PRO A 98 1.45 20.95 -2.79
CA PRO A 98 1.30 20.97 -1.33
C PRO A 98 0.05 20.28 -0.79
N GLU A 99 -1.11 20.48 -1.43
CA GLU A 99 -2.38 19.88 -0.99
C GLU A 99 -2.37 18.35 -1.17
N ALA A 100 -2.03 17.88 -2.36
CA ALA A 100 -1.97 16.45 -2.65
C ALA A 100 -0.88 15.75 -1.82
N ARG A 101 0.23 16.44 -1.55
CA ARG A 101 1.28 15.97 -0.67
C ARG A 101 0.82 15.83 0.78
N GLY A 102 0.11 16.82 1.32
CA GLY A 102 -0.47 16.75 2.66
C GLY A 102 -1.43 15.57 2.81
N TYR A 103 -2.24 15.30 1.79
CA TYR A 103 -3.07 14.10 1.74
C TYR A 103 -2.24 12.81 1.73
N PHE A 104 -1.22 12.72 0.86
CA PHE A 104 -0.34 11.55 0.76
C PHE A 104 0.39 11.25 2.09
N ASP A 105 0.86 12.29 2.78
CA ASP A 105 1.53 12.14 4.08
C ASP A 105 0.55 11.65 5.15
N THR A 106 -0.69 12.18 5.16
CA THR A 106 -1.77 11.72 6.07
C THR A 106 -2.14 10.25 5.83
N LEU A 107 -2.30 9.86 4.56
CA LEU A 107 -2.55 8.48 4.16
C LEU A 107 -1.46 7.55 4.70
N HIS A 108 -0.19 7.98 4.61
CA HIS A 108 0.96 7.24 5.11
C HIS A 108 0.96 7.08 6.64
N GLU A 109 0.64 8.14 7.37
CA GLU A 109 0.55 8.09 8.83
C GLU A 109 -0.57 7.16 9.30
N ASN A 110 -1.72 7.19 8.62
CA ASN A 110 -2.83 6.29 8.91
C ASN A 110 -2.46 4.82 8.65
N ALA A 111 -1.80 4.53 7.53
CA ALA A 111 -1.28 3.19 7.25
C ALA A 111 -0.29 2.73 8.34
N ARG A 112 0.58 3.64 8.81
CA ARG A 112 1.52 3.35 9.92
C ARG A 112 0.79 2.96 11.20
N ARG A 113 -0.24 3.72 11.57
CA ARG A 113 -1.01 3.50 12.79
C ARG A 113 -1.68 2.13 12.79
N ILE A 114 -2.24 1.72 11.65
CA ILE A 114 -2.84 0.38 11.48
C ILE A 114 -1.76 -0.70 11.63
N ARG A 115 -0.60 -0.52 11.00
CA ARG A 115 0.52 -1.48 11.14
C ARG A 115 1.05 -1.60 12.56
N GLY A 116 1.15 -0.48 13.29
CA GLY A 116 1.58 -0.48 14.68
C GLY A 116 0.73 -1.40 15.58
N LYS A 117 -0.55 -1.59 15.25
CA LYS A 117 -1.42 -2.55 15.95
C LYS A 117 -0.96 -3.98 15.75
N PHE A 118 -0.59 -4.37 14.52
CA PHE A 118 -0.08 -5.72 14.25
C PHE A 118 1.19 -6.02 15.05
N TYR A 119 2.11 -5.05 15.18
CA TYR A 119 3.31 -5.20 16.02
C TYR A 119 3.00 -5.33 17.50
N ALA A 120 1.90 -4.75 17.96
CA ALA A 120 1.40 -4.92 19.32
C ALA A 120 0.63 -6.25 19.51
N GLY A 121 0.65 -7.16 18.52
CA GLY A 121 -0.12 -8.40 18.54
C GLY A 121 -1.64 -8.19 18.40
N GLN A 122 -2.06 -6.99 17.98
CA GLN A 122 -3.46 -6.64 17.76
C GLN A 122 -3.80 -6.72 16.28
N THR A 123 -4.84 -7.49 15.95
CA THR A 123 -5.42 -7.48 14.61
C THR A 123 -6.51 -6.40 14.56
N PRO A 124 -6.39 -5.37 13.70
CA PRO A 124 -7.45 -4.39 13.51
C PRO A 124 -8.77 -5.09 13.16
N SER A 125 -9.87 -4.70 13.79
CA SER A 125 -11.16 -5.28 13.46
C SER A 125 -11.61 -4.81 12.06
N SER A 126 -12.49 -5.58 11.43
CA SER A 126 -13.13 -5.19 10.18
C SER A 126 -13.77 -3.79 10.25
N ALA A 127 -14.40 -3.46 11.39
CA ALA A 127 -14.98 -2.14 11.64
C ALA A 127 -13.91 -1.03 11.67
N GLU A 128 -12.76 -1.27 12.30
CA GLU A 128 -11.65 -0.31 12.32
C GLU A 128 -11.03 -0.11 10.93
N LEU A 129 -10.87 -1.19 10.15
CA LEU A 129 -10.38 -1.13 8.78
C LEU A 129 -11.36 -0.39 7.88
N LYS A 130 -12.66 -0.68 7.99
CA LYS A 130 -13.74 0.03 7.30
C LYS A 130 -13.70 1.52 7.61
N GLN A 131 -13.63 1.89 8.88
CA GLN A 131 -13.59 3.30 9.27
C GLN A 131 -12.37 4.01 8.69
N ALA A 132 -11.18 3.39 8.77
CA ALA A 132 -9.97 3.96 8.18
C ALA A 132 -10.09 4.15 6.66
N MET A 133 -10.62 3.16 5.93
CA MET A 133 -10.80 3.26 4.48
C MET A 133 -11.83 4.34 4.08
N LEU A 134 -12.95 4.43 4.80
CA LEU A 134 -13.95 5.49 4.57
C LEU A 134 -13.40 6.88 4.88
N GLU A 135 -12.56 7.00 5.92
CA GLU A 135 -11.87 8.24 6.26
C GLU A 135 -10.94 8.68 5.13
N GLU A 136 -10.17 7.76 4.53
CA GLU A 136 -9.28 8.07 3.40
C GLU A 136 -10.04 8.49 2.15
N ILE A 137 -11.16 7.82 1.83
CA ILE A 137 -12.04 8.23 0.73
C ILE A 137 -12.60 9.64 0.98
N THR A 138 -13.01 9.92 2.22
CA THR A 138 -13.56 11.22 2.60
C THR A 138 -12.52 12.33 2.49
N LYS A 139 -11.30 12.10 3.01
CA LYS A 139 -10.17 13.03 2.90
C LYS A 139 -9.79 13.30 1.45
N TYR A 140 -9.72 12.27 0.62
CA TYR A 140 -9.47 12.43 -0.82
C TYR A 140 -10.57 13.25 -1.50
N LYS A 141 -11.84 12.96 -1.20
CA LYS A 141 -12.99 13.69 -1.74
C LYS A 141 -13.02 15.16 -1.28
N ALA A 142 -12.42 15.49 -0.14
CA ALA A 142 -12.32 16.85 0.36
C ALA A 142 -11.25 17.71 -0.33
N LEU A 143 -10.31 17.09 -1.08
CA LEU A 143 -9.32 17.83 -1.86
C LEU A 143 -9.98 18.66 -2.95
N SER A 144 -9.35 19.79 -3.28
CA SER A 144 -9.72 20.61 -4.43
C SER A 144 -9.62 19.82 -5.73
N SER A 145 -10.31 20.27 -6.78
CA SER A 145 -10.20 19.64 -8.12
C SER A 145 -8.75 19.61 -8.62
N ALA A 146 -7.97 20.66 -8.31
CA ALA A 146 -6.55 20.72 -8.66
C ALA A 146 -5.74 19.70 -7.84
N GLY A 147 -5.97 19.59 -6.53
CA GLY A 147 -5.32 18.61 -5.67
C GLY A 147 -5.61 17.17 -6.07
N LYS A 148 -6.86 16.85 -6.44
CA LYS A 148 -7.23 15.53 -6.95
C LYS A 148 -6.55 15.21 -8.28
N ALA A 149 -6.54 16.16 -9.22
CA ALA A 149 -5.90 15.97 -10.53
C ALA A 149 -4.39 15.76 -10.38
N ASP A 150 -3.74 16.52 -9.50
CA ASP A 150 -2.32 16.38 -9.20
C ASP A 150 -2.01 15.03 -8.52
N PHE A 151 -2.80 14.63 -7.52
CA PHE A 151 -2.66 13.31 -6.90
C PHE A 151 -2.86 12.18 -7.92
N GLN A 152 -3.91 12.24 -8.74
CA GLN A 152 -4.22 11.24 -9.77
C GLN A 152 -3.10 11.13 -10.81
N LYS A 153 -2.46 12.24 -11.19
CA LYS A 153 -1.32 12.23 -12.11
C LYS A 153 -0.17 11.38 -11.56
N GLN A 154 0.10 11.45 -10.25
CA GLN A 154 1.17 10.69 -9.63
C GLN A 154 0.75 9.27 -9.25
N PHE A 155 -0.48 9.10 -8.75
CA PHE A 155 -1.01 7.86 -8.19
C PHE A 155 -2.37 7.47 -8.82
N PRO A 156 -2.41 7.15 -10.12
CA PRO A 156 -3.67 6.94 -10.86
C PRO A 156 -4.49 5.76 -10.35
N ILE A 157 -3.85 4.68 -9.90
CA ILE A 157 -4.55 3.52 -9.33
C ILE A 157 -5.22 3.90 -8.01
N LEU A 158 -4.50 4.57 -7.10
CA LEU A 158 -5.03 4.96 -5.79
C LEU A 158 -6.18 5.95 -5.97
N ALA A 159 -6.02 6.96 -6.84
CA ALA A 159 -7.09 7.88 -7.20
C ALA A 159 -8.31 7.11 -7.73
N GLY A 160 -8.10 6.16 -8.65
CA GLY A 160 -9.16 5.31 -9.19
C GLY A 160 -9.92 4.56 -8.10
N LEU A 161 -9.21 3.91 -7.16
CA LEU A 161 -9.82 3.20 -6.02
C LEU A 161 -10.60 4.15 -5.10
N LEU A 162 -10.06 5.32 -4.80
CA LEU A 162 -10.69 6.33 -3.91
C LEU A 162 -11.94 6.96 -4.53
N THR A 163 -12.05 6.96 -5.86
CA THR A 163 -13.21 7.45 -6.60
C THR A 163 -14.20 6.37 -7.02
N ASN A 164 -13.88 5.09 -6.84
CA ASN A 164 -14.71 4.01 -7.35
C ASN A 164 -15.89 3.73 -6.40
N ASP A 165 -17.12 3.90 -6.89
CA ASP A 165 -18.32 3.70 -6.10
C ASP A 165 -18.55 2.24 -5.68
N GLU A 166 -18.12 1.26 -6.48
CA GLU A 166 -18.20 -0.16 -6.10
C GLU A 166 -17.22 -0.50 -4.98
N VAL A 167 -16.01 0.08 -5.01
CA VAL A 167 -15.04 -0.01 -3.89
C VAL A 167 -15.65 0.62 -2.64
N TYR A 168 -16.28 1.78 -2.76
CA TYR A 168 -16.95 2.45 -1.64
C TYR A 168 -18.08 1.58 -1.05
N LYS A 169 -18.97 1.03 -1.89
CA LYS A 169 -20.04 0.11 -1.45
C LYS A 169 -19.49 -1.13 -0.77
N HIS A 170 -18.43 -1.72 -1.32
CA HIS A 170 -17.79 -2.90 -0.73
C HIS A 170 -17.23 -2.60 0.66
N ILE A 171 -16.54 -1.45 0.83
CA ILE A 171 -16.06 -0.99 2.14
C ILE A 171 -17.23 -0.78 3.11
N GLN A 172 -18.34 -0.18 2.65
CA GLN A 172 -19.53 0.01 3.48
C GLN A 172 -20.16 -1.32 3.92
N ALA A 173 -20.04 -2.38 3.13
CA ALA A 173 -20.56 -3.71 3.44
C ALA A 173 -19.68 -4.54 4.39
N LEU A 174 -18.47 -4.07 4.74
CA LEU A 174 -17.64 -4.73 5.76
C LEU A 174 -18.33 -4.64 7.14
N ASN A 175 -18.44 -5.81 7.80
CA ASN A 175 -19.01 -5.97 9.15
C ASN A 175 -17.91 -5.91 10.20
#